data_AF-A0A0B8PFK4-F1
#
_entry.id   AF-A0A0B8PFK4-F1
#
_cell.length_a   1.000
_cell.length_b   1.000
_cell.length_c   1.000
_cell.angle_alpha   90.00
_cell.angle_beta   90.00
_cell.angle_gamma   90.00
#
_symmetry.space_group_name_H-M   'P 1'
#
loop_
_entity.id
_entity.type
_entity.pdbx_description
1 polymer ?
#
loop_
_entity_poly.entity_id
_entity_poly.type
_entity_poly.pdbx_seq_one_letter_code
_entity_poly.pdbx_strand_id
1 'polypeptide(L)' 'MGADAEIHYLDVPFEVCKQRATNRNQDLQGKSYEMTPEMLEMFWSWFEIPSLDEDIVRIDNTLK' A
#
# COMPACT_ATOMS: atom_id res chain seq x y z
N MET A 1 -27.27 -4.88 12.81
CA MET A 1 -27.00 -3.89 11.76
C MET A 1 -25.50 -3.91 11.50
N GLY A 2 -25.10 -4.06 10.25
CA GLY A 2 -23.70 -3.92 9.81
C GLY A 2 -23.34 -2.46 9.55
N ALA A 3 -22.06 -2.19 9.31
CA ALA A 3 -21.57 -0.89 8.86
C ALA A 3 -21.18 -0.98 7.38
N ASP A 4 -21.33 0.12 6.65
CA ASP A 4 -20.84 0.22 5.27
C ASP A 4 -19.30 0.33 5.28
N ALA A 5 -18.65 -0.37 4.36
CA ALA A 5 -17.19 -0.39 4.24
C ALA A 5 -16.72 0.33 2.97
N GLU A 6 -15.72 1.19 3.11
CA GLU A 6 -15.07 1.89 2.01
C GLU A 6 -13.56 1.58 2.02
N ILE A 7 -12.97 1.34 0.85
CA ILE A 7 -11.53 1.15 0.69
C ILE A 7 -10.92 2.28 -0.13
N HIS A 8 -9.91 2.92 0.45
CA HIS A 8 -8.99 3.79 -0.29
C HIS A 8 -7.66 3.06 -0.46
N TYR A 9 -7.25 2.85 -1.71
CA TYR A 9 -5.94 2.25 -2.01
C TYR A 9 -5.13 3.16 -2.91
N LEU A 10 -3.82 3.04 -2.87
CA LEU A 10 -2.92 3.82 -3.72
C LEU A 10 -2.49 2.97 -4.91
N ASP A 11 -2.95 3.33 -6.10
CA ASP A 11 -2.53 2.69 -7.36
C ASP A 11 -1.16 3.22 -7.81
N VAL A 12 -0.14 2.95 -6.98
CA VAL A 12 1.24 3.35 -7.22
C VAL A 12 2.02 2.13 -7.67
N PRO A 13 2.73 2.18 -8.83
CA PRO A 13 3.52 1.05 -9.29
C PRO A 13 4.53 0.56 -8.25
N PHE A 14 4.72 -0.76 -8.14
CA PHE A 14 5.64 -1.36 -7.19
C PHE A 14 7.04 -0.75 -7.21
N GLU A 15 7.60 -0.52 -8.39
CA GLU A 15 8.94 0.05 -8.55
C GLU A 15 9.05 1.45 -7.92
N VAL A 16 7.98 2.24 -7.98
CA VAL A 16 7.92 3.55 -7.33
C VAL A 16 7.89 3.38 -5.81
N CYS A 17 7.10 2.43 -5.30
CA CYS A 17 7.06 2.10 -3.87
C CYS A 17 8.43 1.63 -3.35
N LYS A 18 9.09 0.73 -4.09
CA LYS A 18 10.43 0.21 -3.79
C LYS A 18 11.46 1.34 -3.74
N GLN A 19 11.50 2.19 -4.77
CA GLN A 19 12.41 3.34 -4.80
C GLN A 19 12.20 4.29 -3.62
N ARG A 20 10.94 4.62 -3.29
CA ARG A 20 10.61 5.50 -2.15
C ARG A 20 11.03 4.89 -0.82
N ALA A 21 10.81 3.60 -0.63
CA ALA A 21 11.22 2.89 0.57
C ALA A 21 12.74 2.86 0.71
N THR A 22 13.48 2.57 -0.36
CA THR A 22 14.95 2.60 -0.36
C THR A 22 15.49 3.99 -0.03
N ASN A 23 14.92 5.05 -0.61
CA ASN A 23 15.32 6.43 -0.29
C ASN A 23 15.04 6.77 1.18
N ARG A 24 13.89 6.36 1.71
CA ARG A 24 13.55 6.58 3.13
C ARG A 24 14.48 5.83 4.08
N ASN A 25 14.93 4.63 3.71
CA ASN A 25 15.87 3.87 4.54
C ASN A 25 17.23 4.56 4.70
N GLN A 26 17.61 5.48 3.79
CA GLN A 26 18.85 6.26 3.91
C GLN A 26 18.83 7.24 5.09
N ASP A 27 17.64 7.74 5.45
CA ASP A 27 17.42 8.58 6.63
C ASP A 27 16.04 8.31 7.24
N LEU A 28 16.01 7.39 8.20
CA LEU A 28 14.77 6.99 8.89
C LEU A 28 14.29 8.03 9.90
N GLN A 29 15.12 9.02 10.26
CA GLN A 29 14.88 10.02 11.30
C GLN A 29 14.40 9.42 12.65
N GLY A 30 14.67 8.14 12.91
CA GLY A 30 14.14 7.39 14.05
C GLY A 30 12.61 7.23 14.08
N LYS A 31 11.90 7.58 13.02
CA LYS A 31 10.42 7.56 12.94
C LYS A 31 9.88 6.43 12.07
N SER A 32 10.75 5.78 11.32
CA SER A 32 10.39 4.79 10.31
C SER A 32 11.10 3.47 10.56
N TYR A 33 10.37 2.37 10.37
CA TYR A 33 10.97 1.05 10.26
C TYR A 33 11.61 0.87 8.88
N GLU A 34 12.78 0.24 8.85
CA GLU A 34 13.51 -0.07 7.63
C GLU A 34 12.77 -1.16 6.83
N MET A 35 12.53 -0.91 5.55
CA MET A 35 11.87 -1.86 4.66
C MET A 35 12.87 -2.35 3.61
N THR A 36 13.37 -3.59 3.75
CA THR A 36 14.31 -4.13 2.76
C THR A 36 13.60 -4.44 1.43
N PRO A 37 14.32 -4.47 0.30
CA PRO A 37 13.77 -4.89 -0.98
C PRO A 37 13.01 -6.22 -0.91
N GLU A 38 13.54 -7.21 -0.20
CA GLU A 38 12.97 -8.55 -0.08
C GLU A 38 11.67 -8.53 0.73
N MET A 39 11.60 -7.74 1.80
CA MET A 39 10.36 -7.54 2.55
C MET A 39 9.29 -6.90 1.67
N LEU A 40 9.65 -5.88 0.89
CA LEU A 40 8.73 -5.19 -0.01
C LEU A 40 8.21 -6.12 -1.12
N GLU A 41 9.08 -6.94 -1.71
CA GLU A 41 8.70 -7.95 -2.70
C GLU A 41 7.76 -9.00 -2.11
N MET A 42 8.04 -9.47 -0.89
CA MET A 42 7.17 -10.39 -0.17
C MET A 42 5.77 -9.78 0.06
N PHE A 43 5.68 -8.56 0.58
CA PHE A 43 4.39 -7.90 0.80
C PHE A 43 3.64 -7.64 -0.51
N TRP A 44 4.36 -7.23 -1.56
CA TRP A 44 3.77 -7.00 -2.87
C TRP A 44 3.22 -8.29 -3.50
N SER A 45 3.86 -9.44 -3.23
CA SER A 45 3.40 -10.73 -3.75
C SER A 45 2.01 -11.16 -3.24
N TRP A 46 1.55 -10.56 -2.14
CA TRP A 46 0.23 -10.81 -1.54
C TRP A 46 -0.77 -9.69 -1.82
N PHE A 47 -0.37 -8.64 -2.54
CA PHE A 47 -1.25 -7.52 -2.82
C PHE A 47 -2.23 -7.89 -3.93
N GLU A 48 -3.52 -7.69 -3.65
CA GLU A 48 -4.62 -7.85 -4.59
C GLU A 48 -5.34 -6.50 -4.73
N ILE A 49 -5.76 -6.16 -5.96
CA ILE A 49 -6.52 -4.94 -6.20
C ILE A 49 -7.90 -5.12 -5.57
N PRO A 50 -8.35 -4.20 -4.69
CA PRO A 50 -9.67 -4.29 -4.08
C PRO A 50 -10.78 -4.35 -5.13
N SER A 51 -11.86 -5.04 -4.80
CA SER A 51 -12.99 -5.22 -5.71
C SER A 51 -14.33 -5.19 -5.00
N LEU A 52 -15.39 -4.78 -5.73
CA LEU A 52 -16.72 -4.56 -5.14
C LEU A 52 -17.42 -5.86 -4.70
N ASP A 53 -16.89 -7.02 -5.06
CA ASP A 53 -17.32 -8.34 -4.58
C ASP A 53 -16.85 -8.67 -3.15
N GLU A 54 -16.00 -7.82 -2.56
CA GLU A 54 -15.57 -7.91 -1.15
C GLU A 54 -16.58 -7.28 -0.16
N ASP A 55 -17.86 -7.12 -0.56
CA ASP A 55 -18.91 -6.42 0.21
C ASP A 55 -18.56 -4.96 0.57
N ILE A 56 -17.82 -4.27 -0.32
CA ILE A 56 -17.39 -2.88 -0.17
C ILE A 56 -18.32 -1.96 -0.97
N VAL A 57 -18.78 -0.86 -0.35
CA VAL A 57 -19.70 0.08 -1.03
C VAL A 57 -18.96 1.03 -1.98
N ARG A 58 -17.65 1.25 -1.75
CA ARG A 58 -16.83 2.15 -2.55
C ARG A 58 -15.35 1.81 -2.53
N ILE A 59 -14.74 1.90 -3.72
CA ILE A 59 -13.29 1.84 -3.91
C ILE A 59 -12.83 3.17 -4.52
N ASP A 60 -11.77 3.75 -3.97
CA ASP A 60 -11.17 4.98 -4.46
C ASP A 60 -9.64 4.86 -4.54
N ASN A 61 -9.07 5.24 -5.68
CA ASN A 61 -7.64 5.23 -5.95
C ASN A 61 -7.08 6.60 -6.37
N THR A 62 -7.88 7.66 -6.20
CA THR A 62 -7.48 9.01 -6.60
C THR A 62 -6.41 9.54 -5.64
N LEU A 63 -5.23 9.90 -6.19
CA LEU A 63 -4.20 10.61 -5.43
C LEU A 63 -4.74 11.98 -4.99
N LYS A 64 -4.77 12.23 -3.67
CA LYS A 64 -5.13 13.53 -3.08
C LYS A 64 -4.04 14.56 -3.24
#